data_AF-A0A4R1XZ05-F1
#
_entry.id   AF-A0A4R1XZ05-F1
#
_cell.length_a   1.000
_cell.length_b   1.000
_cell.length_c   1.000
_cell.angle_alpha   90.00
_cell.angle_beta   90.00
_cell.angle_gamma   90.00
#
_symmetry.space_group_name_H-M   'P 1'
#
loop_
_entity.id
_entity.type
_entity.pdbx_description
1 polymer ?
#
loop_
_entity_poly.entity_id
_entity_poly.type
_entity_poly.pdbx_seq_one_letter_code
_entity_poly.pdbx_strand_id
1 'polypeptide(L)'
;MRAELLRRIRAHERSLLLMIEMNGGFAGSNATRFQRDEVLASEAATRNDLIDWEAPTAPLAVEKLLHLLAHVLVGKIAFDEEALAKIQAQCRGFQRKAKN
;
A
#
# COMPACT_ATOMS: atom_id res chain seq x y z
N MET A 1 11.50 -9.77 -11.05
CA MET A 1 11.22 -9.57 -9.60
C MET A 1 11.25 -8.11 -9.18
N ARG A 2 12.38 -7.39 -9.27
CA ARG A 2 12.43 -5.97 -8.88
C ARG A 2 11.52 -5.06 -9.72
N ALA A 3 11.43 -5.30 -11.02
CA ALA A 3 10.51 -4.59 -11.91
C ALA A 3 9.03 -4.73 -11.49
N GLU A 4 8.66 -5.89 -10.93
CA GLU A 4 7.28 -6.16 -10.47
C GLU A 4 6.97 -5.41 -9.18
N LEU A 5 7.92 -5.37 -8.24
CA LEU A 5 7.81 -4.52 -7.05
C LEU A 5 7.64 -3.05 -7.44
N LEU A 6 8.48 -2.54 -8.34
CA LEU A 6 8.39 -1.15 -8.81
C LEU A 6 7.07 -0.86 -9.53
N ARG A 7 6.54 -1.80 -10.32
CA ARG A 7 5.24 -1.65 -10.98
C ARG A 7 4.11 -1.49 -9.96
N ARG A 8 4.09 -2.32 -8.92
CA ARG A 8 3.08 -2.26 -7.84
C ARG A 8 3.22 -1.00 -7.00
N ILE A 9 4.43 -0.64 -6.61
CA ILE A 9 4.72 0.63 -5.92
C ILE A 9 4.20 1.81 -6.71
N ARG A 10 4.51 1.90 -8.01
CA ARG A 10 4.05 3.02 -8.85
C ARG A 10 2.54 3.06 -9.01
N ALA A 11 1.89 1.90 -9.11
CA ALA A 11 0.42 1.84 -9.16
C ALA A 11 -0.19 2.40 -7.87
N HIS A 12 0.35 1.98 -6.73
CA HIS A 12 -0.07 2.41 -5.40
C HIS A 12 0.26 3.90 -5.11
N GLU A 13 1.43 4.38 -5.52
CA GLU A 13 1.82 5.80 -5.38
C GLU A 13 0.88 6.73 -6.15
N ARG A 14 0.47 6.33 -7.37
CA ARG A 14 -0.47 7.13 -8.17
C ARG A 14 -1.84 7.24 -7.53
N SER A 15 -2.41 6.12 -7.06
CA SER A 15 -3.72 6.16 -6.38
C SER A 15 -3.65 6.96 -5.08
N LEU A 16 -2.54 6.91 -4.35
CA LEU A 16 -2.34 7.71 -3.15
C LEU A 16 -2.28 9.21 -3.44
N LEU A 17 -1.52 9.63 -4.46
CA LEU A 17 -1.44 11.04 -4.84
C LEU A 17 -2.80 11.58 -5.25
N LEU A 18 -3.58 10.81 -6.02
CA LEU A 18 -4.95 11.16 -6.39
C LEU A 18 -5.83 11.32 -5.14
N MET A 19 -5.73 10.42 -4.17
CA MET A 19 -6.47 10.54 -2.91
C MET A 19 -6.10 11.80 -2.12
N ILE A 20 -4.81 12.15 -2.05
CA ILE A 20 -4.33 13.35 -1.35
C ILE A 20 -4.84 14.61 -2.05
N GLU A 21 -4.76 14.66 -3.39
CA GLU A 21 -5.28 15.76 -4.20
C GLU A 21 -6.79 15.96 -3.98
N MET A 22 -7.57 14.87 -4.00
CA MET A 22 -9.01 14.91 -3.73
C MET A 22 -9.37 15.34 -2.30
N ASN A 23 -8.51 15.03 -1.34
CA ASN A 23 -8.70 15.46 0.04
C ASN A 23 -8.30 16.92 0.27
N GLY A 24 -7.41 17.48 -0.57
CA GLY A 24 -6.98 18.88 -0.52
C GLY A 24 -7.89 19.86 -1.30
N GLY A 25 -8.67 19.38 -2.28
CA GLY A 25 -9.61 20.19 -3.05
C GLY A 25 -11.03 20.21 -2.46
N PHE A 26 -11.47 21.34 -1.93
CA PHE A 26 -12.86 21.58 -1.49
C PHE A 26 -13.72 22.11 -2.67
N ALA A 27 -14.82 21.43 -3.03
CA ALA A 27 -16.15 22.03 -3.30
C ALA A 27 -17.14 21.08 -4.01
N GLY A 28 -18.15 20.62 -3.26
CA GLY A 28 -19.57 20.61 -3.62
C GLY A 28 -20.05 20.00 -4.95
N SER A 29 -20.27 18.69 -5.00
CA SER A 29 -21.41 18.06 -5.71
C SER A 29 -21.49 16.56 -5.40
N ASN A 30 -22.64 15.91 -5.55
CA ASN A 30 -22.72 14.44 -5.44
C ASN A 30 -21.78 13.70 -6.42
N ALA A 31 -21.42 14.30 -7.56
CA ALA A 31 -20.43 13.76 -8.48
C ALA A 31 -19.02 13.68 -7.86
N THR A 32 -18.64 14.66 -7.03
CA THR A 32 -17.35 14.62 -6.31
C THR A 32 -17.30 13.55 -5.22
N ARG A 33 -18.45 13.12 -4.68
CA ARG A 33 -18.50 12.04 -3.67
C ARG A 33 -18.27 10.66 -4.31
N PHE A 34 -18.94 10.36 -5.42
CA PHE A 34 -18.72 9.11 -6.15
C PHE A 34 -17.28 8.96 -6.64
N GLN A 35 -16.69 10.03 -7.17
CA GLN A 35 -15.28 10.04 -7.57
C GLN A 35 -14.35 9.79 -6.37
N ARG A 36 -14.70 10.30 -5.18
CA ARG A 36 -13.89 10.09 -3.97
C ARG A 36 -13.95 8.64 -3.51
N ASP A 37 -15.15 8.05 -3.50
CA ASP A 37 -15.34 6.65 -3.13
C ASP A 37 -14.60 5.71 -4.11
N GLU A 38 -14.60 6.03 -5.40
CA GLU A 38 -13.85 5.30 -6.42
C GLU A 38 -12.33 5.41 -6.21
N VAL A 39 -11.81 6.60 -5.90
CA VAL A 39 -10.38 6.80 -5.62
C VAL A 39 -9.94 6.10 -4.33
N LEU A 40 -10.77 6.13 -3.28
CA LEU A 40 -10.51 5.37 -2.04
C LEU A 40 -10.52 3.86 -2.28
N ALA A 41 -11.48 3.36 -3.08
CA ALA A 41 -11.53 1.95 -3.43
C ALA A 41 -10.31 1.53 -4.28
N SER A 42 -9.90 2.36 -5.25
CA SER A 42 -8.69 2.12 -6.06
C SER A 42 -7.42 2.15 -5.23
N GLU A 43 -7.31 3.07 -4.25
CA GLU A 43 -6.20 3.11 -3.31
C GLU A 43 -6.17 1.82 -2.47
N ALA A 44 -7.29 1.44 -1.86
CA ALA A 44 -7.37 0.24 -1.06
C ALA A 44 -7.01 -1.03 -1.85
N ALA A 45 -7.46 -1.13 -3.11
CA ALA A 45 -7.14 -2.24 -3.99
C ALA A 45 -5.63 -2.32 -4.29
N THR A 46 -5.01 -1.21 -4.70
CA THR A 46 -3.57 -1.19 -5.01
C THR A 46 -2.68 -1.39 -3.79
N ARG A 47 -3.12 -0.93 -2.61
CA ARG A 47 -2.48 -1.20 -1.32
C ARG A 47 -2.54 -2.70 -0.98
N ASN A 48 -3.71 -3.31 -1.09
CA ASN A 48 -3.89 -4.73 -0.83
C ASN A 48 -3.09 -5.59 -1.80
N ASP A 49 -3.05 -5.23 -3.09
CA ASP A 49 -2.18 -5.85 -4.08
C ASP A 49 -0.70 -5.82 -3.70
N LEU A 50 -0.23 -4.73 -3.09
CA LEU A 50 1.14 -4.64 -2.60
C LEU A 50 1.36 -5.48 -1.34
N ILE A 51 0.40 -5.48 -0.41
CA ILE A 51 0.41 -6.28 0.82
C ILE A 51 0.43 -7.78 0.51
N ASP A 52 -0.40 -8.25 -0.41
CA ASP A 52 -0.53 -9.65 -0.77
C ASP A 52 0.64 -10.14 -1.64
N TRP A 53 1.41 -9.23 -2.25
CA TRP A 53 2.59 -9.61 -3.01
C TRP A 53 3.70 -10.15 -2.09
N GLU A 54 4.04 -11.43 -2.27
CA GLU A 54 5.15 -12.06 -1.58
C GLU A 54 6.49 -11.65 -2.19
N ALA A 55 7.26 -10.89 -1.42
CA ALA A 55 8.62 -10.55 -1.78
C ALA A 55 9.50 -11.82 -1.79
N PRO A 56 10.29 -12.06 -2.84
CA PRO A 56 11.11 -13.26 -2.95
C PRO A 56 12.37 -13.20 -2.07
N THR A 57 12.80 -12.00 -1.68
CA THR A 57 14.03 -11.76 -0.91
C THR A 57 13.78 -10.75 0.20
N ALA A 58 14.60 -10.84 1.26
CA ALA A 58 14.49 -9.91 2.40
C ALA A 58 14.72 -8.44 2.00
N PRO A 59 15.69 -8.07 1.12
CA PRO A 59 15.83 -6.70 0.67
C PRO A 59 14.56 -6.14 -0.02
N LEU A 60 13.93 -6.94 -0.88
CA LEU A 60 12.69 -6.53 -1.55
C LEU A 60 11.51 -6.44 -0.57
N ALA A 61 11.51 -7.24 0.48
CA ALA A 61 10.53 -7.13 1.56
C ALA A 61 10.71 -5.82 2.34
N VAL A 62 11.96 -5.44 2.65
CA VAL A 62 12.26 -4.16 3.30
C VAL A 62 11.84 -2.98 2.43
N GLU A 63 12.16 -3.00 1.13
CA GLU A 63 11.71 -1.96 0.19
C GLU A 63 10.17 -1.83 0.21
N LYS A 64 9.44 -2.94 0.09
CA LYS A 64 7.98 -2.97 0.21
C LYS A 64 7.49 -2.35 1.52
N LEU A 65 8.09 -2.72 2.66
CA LEU A 65 7.69 -2.22 3.98
C LEU A 65 7.94 -0.72 4.15
N LEU A 66 9.04 -0.20 3.62
CA LEU A 66 9.32 1.23 3.64
C LEU A 66 8.28 2.03 2.86
N HIS A 67 7.85 1.52 1.69
CA HIS A 67 6.76 2.14 0.92
C HIS A 67 5.41 2.09 1.68
N LEU A 68 5.08 0.96 2.30
CA LEU A 68 3.88 0.82 3.12
C LEU A 68 3.92 1.73 4.37
N LEU A 69 5.10 1.94 4.98
CA LEU A 69 5.25 2.86 6.11
C LEU A 69 5.11 4.33 5.68
N ALA A 70 5.74 4.71 4.57
CA ALA A 70 5.57 6.05 4.01
C ALA A 70 4.09 6.36 3.74
N HIS A 71 3.31 5.36 3.33
CA HIS A 71 1.86 5.46 3.15
C HIS A 71 1.11 5.75 4.46
N VAL A 72 1.38 5.03 5.56
CA VAL A 72 0.75 5.30 6.87
C VAL A 72 1.00 6.75 7.31
N LEU A 73 2.23 7.25 7.08
CA LEU A 73 2.63 8.59 7.46
C LEU A 73 1.96 9.68 6.60
N VAL A 74 1.90 9.49 5.27
CA VAL A 74 1.37 10.48 4.33
C VAL A 74 -0.16 10.44 4.28
N GLY A 75 -0.76 9.25 4.18
CA GLY A 75 -2.20 9.07 4.07
C GLY A 75 -2.93 9.21 5.40
N LYS A 76 -2.22 9.11 6.54
CA LYS A 76 -2.82 8.92 7.87
C LYS A 76 -3.80 7.72 7.91
N ILE A 77 -3.53 6.72 7.08
CA ILE A 77 -4.32 5.50 6.96
C ILE A 77 -3.63 4.43 7.79
N ALA A 78 -4.36 3.87 8.77
CA ALA A 78 -3.89 2.73 9.53
C ALA A 78 -4.13 1.43 8.73
N PHE A 79 -3.20 0.48 8.84
CA PHE A 79 -3.47 -0.89 8.40
C PHE A 79 -4.46 -1.56 9.34
N ASP A 80 -5.36 -2.35 8.79
CA ASP A 80 -6.21 -3.24 9.58
C ASP A 80 -5.41 -4.43 10.14
N GLU A 81 -6.03 -5.19 11.04
CA GLU A 81 -5.40 -6.33 11.70
C GLU A 81 -4.98 -7.42 10.70
N GLU A 82 -5.74 -7.61 9.62
CA GLU A 82 -5.46 -8.62 8.60
C GLU A 82 -4.19 -8.26 7.80
N ALA A 83 -4.09 -7.01 7.35
CA ALA A 83 -2.91 -6.48 6.68
C ALA A 83 -1.66 -6.59 7.56
N LEU A 84 -1.79 -6.24 8.85
CA LEU A 84 -0.71 -6.40 9.81
C LEU A 84 -0.31 -7.87 10.00
N ALA A 85 -1.28 -8.78 10.08
CA ALA A 85 -1.02 -10.21 10.20
C ALA A 85 -0.25 -10.77 8.99
N LYS A 86 -0.63 -10.36 7.78
CA LYS A 86 0.06 -10.73 6.52
C LYS A 86 1.50 -10.22 6.50
N ILE A 87 1.71 -8.95 6.82
CA ILE A 87 3.04 -8.33 6.91
C ILE A 87 3.91 -9.08 7.94
N GLN A 88 3.38 -9.35 9.13
CA GLN A 88 4.10 -10.07 10.18
C GLN A 88 4.44 -11.51 9.78
N ALA A 89 3.52 -12.21 9.12
CA ALA A 89 3.74 -13.57 8.63
C ALA A 89 4.92 -13.61 7.65
N GLN A 90 4.96 -12.66 6.71
CA GLN A 90 6.05 -12.53 5.75
C GLN A 90 7.40 -12.26 6.44
N CYS A 91 7.44 -11.31 7.39
CA CYS A 91 8.64 -11.02 8.18
C CYS A 91 9.14 -12.24 8.97
N ARG A 92 8.23 -12.98 9.64
CA ARG A 92 8.55 -14.23 10.35
C ARG A 92 9.11 -15.28 9.41
N GLY A 93 8.59 -15.37 8.18
CA GLY A 93 9.12 -16.26 7.14
C GLY A 93 10.60 -15.99 6.84
N PHE A 94 10.99 -14.73 6.70
CA PHE A 94 12.39 -14.36 6.49
C PHE A 94 13.27 -14.60 7.72
N GLN A 95 12.77 -14.31 8.93
CA GLN A 95 13.50 -14.59 10.17
C GLN A 95 13.81 -16.08 10.35
N ARG A 96 12.86 -16.96 10.00
CA ARG A 96 13.10 -18.42 10.02
C ARG A 96 14.14 -18.83 8.99
N LYS A 97 14.06 -18.31 7.76
CA LYS A 97 15.04 -18.57 6.70
C LYS A 97 16.46 -18.08 7.03
N ALA A 98 16.60 -17.07 7.90
CA ALA A 98 17.90 -16.56 8.33
C ALA A 98 18.52 -17.35 9.51
N LYS A 99 17.72 -18.16 10.22
CA LYS A 99 18.15 -18.98 11.36
C LYS A 99 18.46 -20.43 11.00
N ASN A 100 18.00 -20.87 9.83
CA ASN A 100 18.32 -22.17 9.22
C ASN A 100 19.46 -21.98 8.20
#